data_AF-A0A4V2XAZ3-F1
#
_entry.id   AF-A0A4V2XAZ3-F1
#
_cell.length_a   1.000
_cell.length_b   1.000
_cell.length_c   1.000
_cell.angle_alpha   90.00
_cell.angle_beta   90.00
_cell.angle_gamma   90.00
#
_symmetry.space_group_name_H-M   'P 1'
#
loop_
_entity.id
_entity.type
_entity.pdbx_description
1 polymer ?
#
loop_
_entity_poly.entity_id
_entity_poly.type
_entity_poly.pdbx_seq_one_letter_code
_entity_poly.pdbx_strand_id
1 'polypeptide(L)'
;MPDADTLIADAVAALRGADVRDAERKLDRLVVGTGTTDGAAAVDVALLNRLVAALARLWPRGWQPVDVARIVTRRLGPRPARLLVDGLAAQRRTQVGHVPSWWDDQLAGLAARVRWDDDADWLTGWA
;
A
#
# COMPACT_ATOMS: atom_id res chain seq x y z
N MET A 1 4.25 -13.13 -19.91
CA MET A 1 4.93 -12.11 -19.08
C MET A 1 4.32 -12.19 -17.70
N PRO A 2 5.10 -12.12 -16.61
CA PRO A 2 4.54 -12.16 -15.25
C PRO A 2 3.58 -10.97 -15.07
N ASP A 3 2.46 -11.22 -14.40
CA ASP A 3 1.54 -10.16 -13.98
C ASP A 3 2.14 -9.35 -12.82
N ALA A 4 1.50 -8.22 -12.50
CA ALA A 4 1.97 -7.30 -11.47
C ALA A 4 2.07 -7.96 -10.08
N ASP A 5 1.09 -8.80 -9.71
CA ASP A 5 1.07 -9.51 -8.44
C ASP A 5 2.26 -10.48 -8.29
N THR A 6 2.62 -11.17 -9.38
CA THR A 6 3.79 -12.06 -9.42
C THR A 6 5.08 -11.27 -9.23
N LEU A 7 5.23 -10.13 -9.91
CA LEU A 7 6.42 -9.28 -9.75
C LEU A 7 6.56 -8.77 -8.31
N ILE A 8 5.45 -8.35 -7.69
CA ILE A 8 5.43 -7.88 -6.30
C ILE A 8 5.78 -9.04 -5.34
N ALA A 9 5.22 -10.23 -5.56
CA ALA A 9 5.50 -11.40 -4.72
C ALA A 9 6.98 -11.80 -4.78
N ASP A 10 7.56 -11.82 -5.99
CA ASP A 10 8.98 -12.09 -6.21
C ASP A 10 9.87 -11.06 -5.49
N ALA A 11 9.57 -9.76 -5.63
CA ALA A 11 10.34 -8.70 -4.98
C ALA A 11 10.28 -8.81 -3.44
N VAL A 12 9.10 -9.08 -2.88
CA VAL A 12 8.95 -9.29 -1.43
C VAL A 12 9.69 -10.54 -0.95
N ALA A 13 9.69 -11.61 -1.74
CA ALA A 13 10.44 -12.83 -1.41
C ALA A 13 11.95 -12.58 -1.43
N ALA A 14 12.47 -11.89 -2.47
CA ALA A 14 13.87 -11.54 -2.59
C ALA A 14 14.35 -10.63 -1.45
N LEU A 15 13.54 -9.63 -1.06
CA LEU A 15 13.81 -8.74 0.08
C LEU A 15 13.91 -9.46 1.43
N ARG A 16 13.31 -10.64 1.57
CA ARG A 16 13.41 -11.48 2.79
C ARG A 16 14.59 -12.44 2.75
N GLY A 17 15.20 -12.62 1.58
CA GLY A 17 16.38 -13.44 1.39
C GLY A 17 17.67 -12.72 1.80
N ALA A 18 18.80 -13.38 1.56
CA ALA A 18 20.13 -12.83 1.83
C ALA A 18 20.82 -12.26 0.58
N ASP A 19 20.30 -12.52 -0.63
CA ASP A 19 20.88 -12.02 -1.89
C ASP A 19 20.39 -10.60 -2.19
N VAL A 20 21.20 -9.62 -1.79
CA VAL A 20 20.94 -8.20 -2.02
C VAL A 20 20.82 -7.87 -3.51
N ARG A 21 21.65 -8.48 -4.37
CA ARG A 21 21.63 -8.19 -5.81
C ARG A 21 20.37 -8.71 -6.46
N ASP A 22 19.86 -9.85 -6.00
CA ASP A 22 18.57 -10.34 -6.47
C ASP A 22 17.42 -9.43 -6.02
N ALA A 23 17.44 -8.98 -4.77
CA ALA A 23 16.47 -8.01 -4.27
C ALA A 23 16.48 -6.71 -5.10
N GLU A 24 17.65 -6.13 -5.37
CA GLU A 24 17.80 -4.93 -6.21
C GLU A 24 17.23 -5.16 -7.63
N ARG A 25 17.60 -6.26 -8.30
CA ARG A 25 17.06 -6.58 -9.64
C ARG A 25 15.54 -6.71 -9.64
N LYS A 26 14.97 -7.33 -8.60
CA LYS A 26 13.52 -7.51 -8.51
C LYS A 26 12.80 -6.19 -8.20
N LEU A 27 13.41 -5.30 -7.42
CA LEU A 27 12.90 -3.94 -7.20
C LEU A 27 12.95 -3.11 -8.48
N ASP A 28 14.07 -3.12 -9.21
CA ASP A 28 14.18 -2.45 -10.51
C ASP A 28 13.14 -2.97 -11.51
N ARG A 29 12.83 -4.27 -11.43
CA ARG A 29 11.79 -4.86 -12.28
C ARG A 29 10.38 -4.31 -11.98
N LEU A 30 10.10 -3.87 -10.75
CA LEU A 30 8.81 -3.22 -10.44
C LEU A 30 8.68 -1.88 -11.18
N VAL A 31 9.78 -1.13 -11.33
CA VAL A 31 9.79 0.15 -12.06
C VAL A 31 9.54 -0.05 -13.55
N VAL A 32 10.11 -1.12 -14.12
CA VAL A 32 9.86 -1.51 -15.53
C VAL A 32 8.44 -2.08 -15.73
N GLY A 33 7.88 -2.70 -14.68
CA GLY A 33 6.54 -3.25 -14.68
C GLY A 33 6.41 -4.59 -15.40
N THR A 34 5.19 -4.90 -15.85
CA THR A 34 4.88 -6.15 -16.56
C THR A 34 5.61 -6.26 -17.91
N GLY A 35 6.03 -5.13 -18.49
CA GLY A 35 6.67 -4.99 -19.80
C GLY A 35 5.70 -4.65 -20.94
N THR A 36 4.43 -4.38 -20.63
CA THR A 36 3.45 -3.76 -21.54
C THR A 36 3.51 -2.23 -21.42
N THR A 37 2.83 -1.50 -22.32
CA THR A 37 2.81 -0.02 -22.34
C THR A 37 2.45 0.59 -20.99
N ASP A 38 1.48 0.01 -20.27
CA ASP A 38 1.02 0.48 -18.95
C ASP A 38 1.54 -0.40 -17.80
N GLY A 39 2.65 -1.10 -18.00
CA GLY A 39 3.13 -2.12 -17.09
C GLY A 39 3.51 -1.61 -15.69
N ALA A 40 4.03 -0.38 -15.59
CA ALA A 40 4.36 0.26 -14.31
C ALA A 40 3.09 0.69 -13.56
N ALA A 41 2.13 1.32 -14.25
CA ALA A 41 0.83 1.67 -13.69
C ALA A 41 0.09 0.43 -13.13
N ALA A 42 0.16 -0.70 -13.83
CA ALA A 42 -0.40 -1.96 -13.33
C ALA A 42 0.26 -2.44 -12.02
N VAL A 43 1.57 -2.20 -11.85
CA VAL A 43 2.28 -2.50 -10.61
C VAL A 43 1.85 -1.57 -9.48
N ASP A 44 1.70 -0.28 -9.75
CA ASP A 44 1.29 0.72 -8.76
C ASP A 44 -0.12 0.43 -8.22
N VAL A 45 -1.08 0.14 -9.11
CA VAL A 45 -2.43 -0.29 -8.74
C VAL A 45 -2.40 -1.58 -7.92
N ALA A 46 -1.61 -2.58 -8.34
CA ALA A 46 -1.50 -3.85 -7.62
C ALA A 46 -0.87 -3.69 -6.22
N LEU A 47 0.14 -2.82 -6.07
CA LEU A 47 0.74 -2.49 -4.78
C LEU A 47 -0.28 -1.87 -3.82
N LEU A 48 -1.08 -0.90 -4.30
CA LEU A 48 -2.13 -0.27 -3.51
C LEU A 48 -3.20 -1.29 -3.10
N ASN A 49 -3.68 -2.10 -4.04
CA ASN A 49 -4.67 -3.15 -3.77
C ASN A 49 -4.17 -4.15 -2.72
N ARG A 50 -2.90 -4.57 -2.82
CA ARG A 50 -2.28 -5.47 -1.85
C ARG A 50 -2.19 -4.84 -0.46
N LEU A 51 -1.85 -3.55 -0.38
CA LEU A 51 -1.83 -2.81 0.88
C LEU A 51 -3.23 -2.70 1.50
N VAL A 52 -4.23 -2.28 0.72
CA VAL A 52 -5.64 -2.19 1.15
C VAL A 52 -6.16 -3.54 1.65
N ALA A 53 -5.87 -4.63 0.92
CA ALA A 53 -6.25 -5.99 1.33
C ALA A 53 -5.51 -6.45 2.59
N ALA A 54 -4.27 -6.01 2.82
CA ALA A 54 -3.56 -6.27 4.07
C ALA A 54 -4.20 -5.55 5.26
N LEU A 55 -4.58 -4.28 5.09
CA LEU A 55 -5.25 -3.50 6.11
C LEU A 55 -6.64 -4.03 6.44
N ALA A 56 -7.43 -4.40 5.42
CA ALA A 56 -8.76 -5.01 5.57
C ALA A 56 -8.80 -6.23 6.50
N ARG A 57 -7.70 -6.99 6.55
CA ARG A 57 -7.59 -8.16 7.43
C ARG A 57 -7.44 -7.77 8.91
N LEU A 58 -7.03 -6.55 9.25
CA LEU A 58 -6.80 -6.14 10.63
C LEU A 58 -8.11 -5.83 11.36
N TRP A 59 -9.10 -5.28 10.67
CA TRP A 59 -10.31 -4.74 11.31
C TRP A 59 -11.20 -5.79 11.97
N PRO A 60 -11.48 -6.96 11.35
CA PRO A 60 -12.22 -8.03 12.01
C PRO A 60 -11.52 -8.59 13.25
N ARG A 61 -10.23 -8.28 13.44
CA ARG A 61 -9.43 -8.69 14.59
C ARG A 61 -9.40 -7.62 15.71
N GLY A 62 -10.25 -6.60 15.61
CA GLY A 62 -10.40 -5.57 16.63
C GLY A 62 -9.38 -4.43 16.57
N TRP A 63 -8.52 -4.39 15.54
CA TRP A 63 -7.62 -3.26 15.34
C TRP A 63 -8.38 -2.01 14.88
N GLN A 64 -7.91 -0.84 15.29
CA GLN A 64 -8.41 0.46 14.82
C GLN A 64 -7.35 1.18 13.96
N PRO A 65 -7.77 2.04 13.00
CA PRO A 65 -6.84 2.83 12.17
C PRO A 65 -5.76 3.56 12.97
N VAL A 66 -6.13 4.24 14.06
CA VAL A 66 -5.16 4.99 14.90
C VAL A 66 -4.18 4.08 15.62
N ASP A 67 -4.58 2.86 15.99
CA ASP A 67 -3.70 1.90 16.65
C ASP A 67 -2.66 1.35 15.68
N VAL A 68 -3.09 1.04 14.44
CA VAL A 68 -2.17 0.62 13.38
C VAL A 68 -1.20 1.75 13.03
N ALA A 69 -1.69 2.99 12.91
CA ALA A 69 -0.85 4.16 12.66
C ALA A 69 0.19 4.37 13.78
N ARG A 70 -0.22 4.24 15.04
CA ARG A 70 0.67 4.33 16.19
C ARG A 70 1.74 3.24 16.17
N ILE A 71 1.39 1.99 15.89
CA ILE A 71 2.36 0.88 15.85
C ILE A 71 3.32 1.02 14.67
N VAL A 72 2.83 1.35 13.48
CA VAL A 72 3.68 1.53 12.29
C VAL A 72 4.65 2.69 12.50
N THR A 73 4.18 3.82 13.02
CA THR A 73 5.04 4.97 13.36
C THR A 73 6.12 4.55 14.36
N ARG A 74 5.74 3.83 15.42
CA ARG A 74 6.67 3.39 16.47
C ARG A 74 7.70 2.38 15.98
N ARG A 75 7.33 1.45 15.11
CA ARG A 75 8.19 0.33 14.70
C ARG A 75 8.95 0.55 13.40
N LEU A 76 8.35 1.28 12.46
CA LEU A 76 8.87 1.45 11.10
C LEU A 76 9.19 2.92 10.77
N GLY A 77 8.82 3.84 11.65
CA GLY A 77 9.11 5.27 11.50
C GLY A 77 8.09 6.03 10.64
N PRO A 78 8.37 7.31 10.37
CA PRO A 78 7.38 8.24 9.81
C PRO A 78 7.09 8.00 8.32
N ARG A 79 8.06 7.55 7.52
CA ARG A 79 7.85 7.33 6.07
C ARG A 79 6.86 6.19 5.81
N PRO A 80 7.00 4.99 6.40
CA PRO A 80 5.98 3.94 6.30
C PRO A 80 4.64 4.33 6.92
N ALA A 81 4.63 5.14 7.99
CA ALA A 81 3.39 5.63 8.58
C ALA A 81 2.59 6.53 7.62
N ARG A 82 3.27 7.40 6.86
CA ARG A 82 2.62 8.19 5.81
C ARG A 82 2.03 7.30 4.70
N LEU A 83 2.70 6.20 4.34
CA LEU A 83 2.23 5.27 3.32
C LEU A 83 0.99 4.52 3.79
N LEU A 84 0.98 4.13 5.05
CA LEU A 84 -0.20 3.57 5.71
C LEU A 84 -1.39 4.52 5.66
N VAL A 85 -1.19 5.82 5.92
CA VAL A 85 -2.27 6.83 5.89
C VAL A 85 -2.90 6.92 4.50
N ASP A 86 -2.08 6.88 3.44
CA ASP A 86 -2.58 6.83 2.07
C ASP A 86 -3.36 5.52 1.81
N GLY A 87 -2.85 4.38 2.28
CA GLY A 87 -3.57 3.10 2.20
C GLY A 87 -4.90 3.08 2.96
N LEU A 88 -4.99 3.74 4.11
CA LEU A 88 -6.24 3.88 4.88
C LEU A 88 -7.26 4.74 4.11
N ALA A 89 -6.82 5.83 3.49
CA ALA A 89 -7.68 6.67 2.66
C ALA A 89 -8.19 5.91 1.43
N ALA A 90 -7.31 5.14 0.78
CA ALA A 90 -7.68 4.28 -0.34
C ALA A 90 -8.70 3.22 0.07
N GLN A 91 -8.45 2.54 1.19
CA GLN A 91 -9.35 1.53 1.73
C GLN A 91 -10.73 2.09 2.06
N ARG A 92 -10.81 3.31 2.61
CA ARG A 92 -12.10 3.90 2.95
C ARG A 92 -13.01 4.06 1.73
N ARG A 93 -12.45 4.36 0.55
CA ARG A 93 -13.20 4.43 -0.72
C ARG A 93 -13.81 3.07 -1.12
N THR A 94 -13.19 1.96 -0.75
CA THR A 94 -13.66 0.62 -1.12
C THR A 94 -14.67 0.04 -0.12
N GLN A 95 -14.81 0.65 1.06
CA GLN A 95 -15.75 0.19 2.08
C GLN A 95 -17.18 0.57 1.71
N VAL A 96 -18.01 -0.44 1.47
CA VAL A 96 -19.45 -0.30 1.21
C VAL A 96 -20.26 -0.61 2.47
N GLY A 97 -21.42 0.03 2.62
CA GLY A 97 -22.30 -0.18 3.77
C GLY A 97 -21.97 0.68 4.98
N HIS A 98 -22.54 0.33 6.14
CA HIS A 98 -22.40 1.12 7.35
C HIS A 98 -20.98 1.01 7.92
N VAL A 99 -20.24 2.11 7.86
CA VAL A 99 -18.98 2.31 8.57
C VAL A 99 -19.27 3.17 9.80
N PRO A 100 -18.90 2.75 11.02
CA PRO A 100 -19.14 3.53 12.23
C PRO A 100 -18.51 4.93 12.16
N SER A 101 -19.17 5.96 12.67
CA SER A 101 -18.67 7.35 12.58
C SER A 101 -17.27 7.55 13.17
N TRP A 102 -16.96 6.84 14.27
CA TRP A 102 -15.64 6.90 14.90
C TRP A 102 -14.50 6.50 13.95
N TRP A 103 -14.79 5.69 12.92
CA TRP A 103 -13.82 5.32 11.90
C TRP A 103 -13.41 6.53 11.07
N ASP A 104 -14.40 7.30 10.60
CA ASP A 104 -14.18 8.49 9.81
C ASP A 104 -13.53 9.60 10.64
N ASP A 105 -13.90 9.73 11.93
CA ASP A 105 -13.24 10.63 12.87
C ASP A 105 -11.75 10.29 13.04
N GLN A 106 -11.43 8.99 13.14
CA GLN A 106 -10.05 8.51 13.22
C GLN A 106 -9.25 8.78 11.94
N LEU A 107 -9.85 8.55 10.77
CA LEU A 107 -9.21 8.86 9.49
C LEU A 107 -8.97 10.37 9.33
N ALA A 108 -9.94 11.19 9.73
CA ALA A 108 -9.79 12.65 9.75
C ALA A 108 -8.65 13.10 10.69
N GLY A 109 -8.56 12.53 11.89
CA GLY A 109 -7.49 12.80 12.84
C GLY A 109 -6.10 12.39 12.33
N LEU A 110 -6.02 11.41 11.44
CA LEU A 110 -4.80 10.99 10.75
C LEU A 110 -4.51 11.79 9.45
N ALA A 111 -5.40 12.71 9.07
CA ALA A 111 -5.42 13.37 7.77
C ALA A 111 -5.42 12.38 6.58
N ALA A 112 -6.05 11.22 6.76
CA ALA A 112 -6.18 10.17 5.74
C ALA A 112 -7.18 10.61 4.67
N ARG A 113 -6.65 11.20 3.59
CA ARG A 113 -7.39 11.60 2.40
C ARG A 113 -6.61 11.18 1.15
N VAL A 114 -7.35 10.77 0.13
CA VAL A 114 -6.78 10.48 -1.19
C VAL A 114 -6.28 11.79 -1.80
N ARG A 115 -5.03 11.79 -2.28
CA ARG A 115 -4.35 12.98 -2.82
C ARG A 115 -3.95 12.82 -4.29
N TRP A 116 -4.42 11.75 -4.93
CA TRP A 116 -4.14 11.39 -6.30
C TRP A 116 -5.45 11.17 -7.04
N ASP A 117 -5.46 11.39 -8.35
CA ASP A 117 -6.66 11.29 -9.18
C ASP A 117 -6.88 9.86 -9.69
N ASP A 118 -5.80 9.14 -10.04
CA ASP A 118 -5.80 7.75 -10.48
C ASP A 118 -4.91 6.90 -9.56
N ASP A 119 -5.39 5.72 -9.18
CA ASP A 119 -4.64 4.75 -8.39
C ASP A 119 -3.37 4.26 -9.12
N ALA A 120 -3.28 4.46 -10.45
CA ALA A 120 -2.05 4.27 -11.22
C ALA A 120 -0.93 5.28 -10.89
N ASP A 121 -1.28 6.46 -10.37
CA ASP A 121 -0.33 7.55 -10.12
C ASP A 121 -0.06 7.77 -8.62
N TRP A 122 -0.58 6.91 -7.75
CA TRP A 122 -0.58 7.15 -6.30
C TRP A 122 0.84 7.23 -5.71
N LEU A 123 1.82 6.49 -6.28
CA LEU A 123 3.22 6.56 -5.87
C LEU A 123 3.99 7.71 -6.52
N THR A 124 3.49 8.32 -7.59
CA THR A 124 4.15 9.48 -8.22
C THR A 124 4.26 10.66 -7.23
N GLY A 125 3.33 10.80 -6.29
CA GLY A 125 3.39 11.79 -5.21
C GLY A 125 4.46 11.54 -4.12
N TRP A 126 5.25 10.47 -4.25
CA TRP A 126 6.30 10.05 -3.30
C TRP A 126 7.73 10.16 -3.83
N ALA A 127 7.89 10.41 -5.13
CA ALA A 127 9.16 10.73 -5.78
C ALA A 127 9.61 12.16 -5.40
#